data_AF-A0A1Q6IL51-F1
#
_entry.id   AF-A0A1Q6IL51-F1
#
_cell.length_a   1.000
_cell.length_b   1.000
_cell.length_c   1.000
_cell.angle_alpha   90.00
_cell.angle_beta   90.00
_cell.angle_gamma   90.00
#
_symmetry.space_group_name_H-M   'P 1'
#
loop_
_entity.id
_entity.type
_entity.pdbx_description
1 polymer ?
#
loop_
_entity_poly.entity_id
_entity_poly.type
_entity_poly.pdbx_seq_one_letter_code
_entity_poly.pdbx_strand_id
1 'polypeptide(L)'
;MFLLYIAGSCNDDQQKLFSGSTTMHFALSDNELDSIACSFLNTSESYITVNLPVELNGYAGQNYRFRLKADSSQTTAIVNKHYQPLEEFYEIKKDEYSLNVPITLNYSPELDSLSVKLVLQLEPAAYMSTGISYRQEATIVSSNRLPPIPYWDGYYSSYFGPYSRVKHRYILSELKLNTFVKFEDYMEWSNLNRTQKTAYGMQMNNFFAENEIYDEHGQRIEPWMN
;
A
#
# COMPACT_ATOMS: atom_id res chain seq x y z
N MET A 1 59.91 39.78 33.97
CA MET A 1 59.20 38.56 33.53
C MET A 1 57.72 38.76 33.88
N PHE A 2 56.93 39.22 32.91
CA PHE A 2 55.49 39.48 33.08
C PHE A 2 54.73 38.20 32.74
N LEU A 3 54.00 37.63 33.71
CA LEU A 3 53.09 36.50 33.53
C LEU A 3 51.74 37.04 33.07
N LEU A 4 51.41 36.84 31.80
CA LEU A 4 50.06 37.08 31.25
C LEU A 4 49.16 35.90 31.64
N TYR A 5 48.16 36.17 32.49
CA TYR A 5 47.02 35.29 32.72
C TYR A 5 46.04 35.45 31.55
N ILE A 6 45.87 34.40 30.75
CA ILE A 6 44.81 34.32 29.75
C ILE A 6 43.58 33.75 30.46
N ALA A 7 42.62 34.62 30.79
CA ALA A 7 41.28 34.19 31.18
C ALA A 7 40.51 33.82 29.91
N GLY A 8 40.43 32.53 29.61
CA GLY A 8 39.52 32.00 28.60
C GLY A 8 38.10 32.05 29.15
N SER A 9 37.30 33.02 28.70
CA SER A 9 35.85 32.99 28.84
C SER A 9 35.32 31.84 27.99
N CYS A 10 34.90 30.77 28.65
CA CYS A 10 34.09 29.72 28.03
C CYS A 10 32.72 30.36 27.75
N ASN A 11 32.49 30.79 26.51
CA ASN A 11 31.16 31.27 26.12
C ASN A 11 30.21 30.08 26.26
N ASP A 12 29.18 30.22 27.09
CA ASP A 12 28.03 29.32 27.13
C ASP A 12 27.49 29.19 25.70
N ASP A 13 27.73 28.04 25.08
CA ASP A 13 27.06 27.63 23.86
C ASP A 13 25.57 27.54 24.20
N GLN A 14 24.83 28.64 23.97
CA GLN A 14 23.38 28.62 23.98
C GLN A 14 22.96 27.53 22.99
N GLN A 15 22.50 26.40 23.52
CA GLN A 15 21.94 25.33 22.72
C GLN A 15 20.88 25.95 21.81
N LYS A 16 21.19 26.04 20.52
CA LYS A 16 20.25 26.53 19.52
C LYS A 16 19.07 25.56 19.52
N LEU A 17 17.97 25.97 20.13
CA LEU A 17 16.69 25.27 20.00
C LEU A 17 16.35 25.18 18.51
N PHE A 18 15.74 24.05 18.12
CA PHE A 18 15.32 23.82 16.75
C PHE A 18 14.44 24.98 16.25
N SER A 19 14.83 25.58 15.12
CA SER A 19 14.15 26.73 14.51
C SER A 19 13.54 26.42 13.14
N GLY A 20 13.48 25.14 12.74
CA GLY A 20 12.93 24.73 11.46
C GLY A 20 11.38 24.69 11.45
N SER A 21 10.78 24.76 10.27
CA SER A 21 9.34 24.52 10.09
C SER A 21 9.02 23.04 10.29
N THR A 22 7.86 22.74 10.87
CA THR A 22 7.33 21.38 10.92
C THR A 22 6.59 21.09 9.62
N THR A 23 6.90 19.97 8.97
CA THR A 23 6.27 19.55 7.72
C THR A 23 5.64 18.17 7.85
N MET A 24 4.71 17.86 6.93
CA MET A 24 3.99 16.60 6.89
C MET A 24 4.03 16.02 5.49
N HIS A 25 4.15 14.70 5.35
CA HIS A 25 4.22 14.03 4.06
C HIS A 25 3.72 12.58 4.16
N PHE A 26 3.41 11.97 3.01
CA PHE A 26 3.13 10.54 2.95
C PHE A 26 4.43 9.73 2.96
N ALA A 27 4.54 8.79 3.90
CA ALA A 27 5.72 7.93 4.06
C ALA A 27 5.54 6.58 3.34
N LEU A 28 5.27 6.65 2.02
CA LEU A 28 5.13 5.47 1.17
C LEU A 28 6.48 4.72 1.05
N SER A 29 6.48 3.39 0.94
CA SER A 29 7.72 2.66 0.67
C SER A 29 8.28 2.99 -0.72
N ASP A 30 9.54 2.67 -0.98
CA ASP A 30 10.15 2.88 -2.30
C ASP A 30 9.46 2.10 -3.42
N ASN A 31 8.72 1.04 -3.07
CA ASN A 31 7.96 0.24 -4.02
C ASN A 31 6.52 0.76 -4.22
N GLU A 32 6.11 1.74 -3.42
CA GLU A 32 4.82 2.44 -3.50
C GLU A 32 5.00 3.90 -3.96
N LEU A 33 6.19 4.24 -4.49
CA LEU A 33 6.58 5.60 -4.88
C LEU A 33 5.50 6.36 -5.67
N ASP A 34 4.74 5.64 -6.51
CA ASP A 34 3.71 6.22 -7.38
C ASP A 34 2.27 5.83 -6.97
N SER A 35 2.07 4.70 -6.27
CA SER A 35 0.74 4.28 -5.80
C SER A 35 0.76 3.08 -4.86
N ILE A 36 -0.23 3.00 -3.97
CA ILE A 36 -0.61 1.80 -3.23
C ILE A 36 -1.64 1.03 -4.06
N ALA A 37 -1.31 -0.20 -4.48
CA ALA A 37 -2.26 -1.07 -5.16
C ALA A 37 -3.11 -1.84 -4.13
N CYS A 38 -4.41 -1.94 -4.38
CA CYS A 38 -5.36 -2.66 -3.53
C CYS A 38 -6.29 -3.53 -4.39
N SER A 39 -6.55 -4.76 -3.95
CA SER A 39 -7.46 -5.66 -4.65
C SER A 39 -8.47 -6.31 -3.71
N PHE A 40 -9.73 -6.33 -4.14
CA PHE A 40 -10.83 -7.04 -3.48
C PHE A 40 -10.84 -8.54 -3.71
N LEU A 41 -9.89 -9.03 -4.49
CA LEU A 41 -9.96 -10.37 -5.04
C LEU A 41 -9.77 -11.48 -4.00
N ASN A 42 -8.97 -11.27 -2.96
CA ASN A 42 -8.74 -12.29 -1.93
C ASN A 42 -9.61 -12.10 -0.68
N THR A 43 -10.61 -11.21 -0.75
CA THR A 43 -11.55 -11.01 0.34
C THR A 43 -12.98 -11.31 -0.11
N SER A 44 -13.78 -11.89 0.79
CA SER A 44 -15.24 -11.95 0.65
C SER A 44 -15.91 -10.70 1.21
N GLU A 45 -15.14 -9.79 1.83
CA GLU A 45 -15.66 -8.56 2.38
C GLU A 45 -15.96 -7.54 1.30
N SER A 46 -17.01 -6.75 1.53
CA SER A 46 -17.39 -5.66 0.65
C SER A 46 -16.54 -4.40 0.83
N TYR A 47 -15.55 -4.43 1.73
CA TYR A 47 -14.65 -3.31 2.00
C TYR A 47 -13.25 -3.79 2.40
N ILE A 48 -12.26 -2.91 2.23
CA ILE A 48 -10.87 -3.08 2.67
C ILE A 48 -10.41 -1.76 3.30
N THR A 49 -9.66 -1.83 4.39
CA THR A 49 -9.01 -0.65 4.97
C THR A 49 -7.53 -0.62 4.62
N VAL A 50 -7.10 0.49 4.01
CA VAL A 50 -5.70 0.77 3.68
C VAL A 50 -5.17 1.75 4.71
N ASN A 51 -4.07 1.40 5.37
CA ASN A 51 -3.40 2.29 6.31
C ASN A 51 -2.40 3.16 5.53
N LEU A 52 -2.76 4.43 5.34
CA LEU A 52 -1.94 5.41 4.64
C LEU A 52 -0.96 6.08 5.64
N PRO A 53 0.35 5.83 5.54
CA PRO A 53 1.32 6.35 6.50
C PRO A 53 1.57 7.84 6.25
N VAL A 54 1.43 8.64 7.29
CA VAL A 54 1.70 10.07 7.31
C VAL A 54 2.76 10.35 8.36
N GLU A 55 3.80 11.08 7.99
CA GLU A 55 4.93 11.40 8.87
C GLU A 55 5.13 12.91 9.03
N LEU A 56 5.49 13.28 10.26
CA LEU A 56 5.85 14.62 10.69
C LEU A 56 7.38 14.76 10.68
N ASN A 57 7.90 15.74 9.96
CA ASN A 57 9.30 16.15 10.07
C ASN A 57 9.40 17.46 10.85
N GLY A 58 10.24 17.48 11.88
CA GLY A 58 10.50 18.67 12.67
C GLY A 58 10.28 18.43 14.16
N TYR A 59 9.73 19.41 14.86
CA TYR A 59 9.55 19.34 16.31
C TYR A 59 8.08 19.03 16.65
N ALA A 60 7.81 17.85 17.19
CA ALA A 60 6.47 17.39 17.59
C ALA A 60 6.00 17.99 18.93
N GLY A 61 6.19 19.29 19.15
CA GLY A 61 5.95 19.93 20.45
C GLY A 61 4.47 20.13 20.84
N GLN A 62 3.54 19.83 19.94
CA GLN A 62 2.10 20.02 20.07
C GLN A 62 1.33 18.99 19.25
N ASN A 63 0.00 18.98 19.35
CA ASN A 63 -0.84 18.21 18.43
C ASN A 63 -0.90 18.91 17.06
N TYR A 64 -0.86 18.11 15.99
CA TYR A 64 -0.92 18.55 14.61
C TYR A 64 -2.16 17.99 13.94
N ARG A 65 -3.12 18.86 13.62
CA ARG A 65 -4.34 18.50 12.89
C ARG A 65 -4.18 18.74 11.40
N PHE A 66 -4.60 17.77 10.62
CA PHE A 66 -4.58 17.85 9.16
C PHE A 66 -5.84 17.21 8.57
N ARG A 67 -6.07 17.45 7.29
CA ARG A 67 -7.15 16.88 6.50
C ARG A 67 -6.56 16.15 5.31
N LEU A 68 -7.29 15.16 4.84
CA LEU A 68 -7.05 14.57 3.53
C LEU A 68 -8.14 15.05 2.58
N LYS A 69 -7.75 15.33 1.35
CA LYS A 69 -8.66 15.74 0.29
C LYS A 69 -8.42 14.90 -0.96
N ALA A 70 -9.50 14.43 -1.57
CA ALA A 70 -9.42 13.81 -2.87
C ALA A 70 -9.17 14.87 -3.95
N ASP A 71 -8.14 14.69 -4.77
CA ASP A 71 -7.91 15.52 -5.96
C ASP A 71 -8.95 15.15 -7.02
N SER A 72 -9.95 16.02 -7.20
CA SER A 72 -11.06 15.79 -8.15
C SER A 72 -10.62 15.71 -9.61
N SER A 73 -9.43 16.20 -9.96
CA SER A 73 -8.92 16.17 -11.34
C SER A 73 -8.20 14.87 -11.69
N GLN A 74 -7.66 14.18 -10.68
CA GLN A 74 -6.88 12.95 -10.86
C GLN A 74 -7.58 11.69 -10.30
N THR A 75 -8.55 11.88 -9.41
CA THR A 75 -9.35 10.80 -8.81
C THR A 75 -10.44 10.31 -9.77
N THR A 76 -10.47 9.00 -10.00
CA THR A 76 -11.59 8.31 -10.67
C THR A 76 -12.48 7.53 -9.70
N ALA A 77 -12.04 7.38 -8.45
CA ALA A 77 -12.83 6.78 -7.37
C ALA A 77 -13.99 7.72 -6.96
N ILE A 78 -15.16 7.14 -6.67
CA ILE A 78 -16.38 7.90 -6.34
C ILE A 78 -16.67 7.71 -4.86
N VAL A 79 -16.86 8.81 -4.13
CA VAL A 79 -17.19 8.78 -2.70
C VAL A 79 -18.51 8.03 -2.46
N ASN A 80 -18.60 7.27 -1.36
CA ASN A 80 -19.69 6.35 -1.01
C ASN A 80 -19.89 5.16 -1.97
N LYS A 81 -19.16 5.08 -3.08
CA LYS A 81 -19.20 3.95 -4.01
C LYS A 81 -17.91 3.14 -3.99
N HIS A 82 -16.75 3.80 -4.09
CA HIS A 82 -15.42 3.19 -4.13
C HIS A 82 -14.63 3.41 -2.84
N TYR A 83 -14.96 4.44 -2.08
CA TYR A 83 -14.35 4.71 -0.79
C TYR A 83 -15.34 5.44 0.12
N GLN A 84 -15.16 5.29 1.42
CA GLN A 84 -15.94 6.02 2.43
C GLN A 84 -15.50 7.49 2.51
N PRO A 85 -16.39 8.42 2.92
CA PRO A 85 -16.01 9.80 3.17
C PRO A 85 -14.79 9.88 4.11
N LEU A 86 -13.86 10.78 3.80
CA LEU A 86 -12.70 11.05 4.65
C LEU A 86 -13.17 11.76 5.93
N GLU A 87 -12.48 11.51 7.04
CA GLU A 87 -12.74 12.21 8.30
C GLU A 87 -12.52 13.73 8.15
N GLU A 88 -13.23 14.50 8.96
CA GLU A 88 -13.11 15.98 8.94
C GLU A 88 -11.67 16.43 9.27
N PHE A 89 -10.99 15.70 10.15
CA PHE A 89 -9.58 15.88 10.46
C PHE A 89 -8.96 14.61 11.04
N TYR A 90 -7.64 14.53 10.91
CA TYR A 90 -6.77 13.57 11.56
C TYR A 90 -5.79 14.32 12.46
N GLU A 91 -5.22 13.65 13.46
CA GLU A 91 -4.35 14.28 14.46
C GLU A 91 -3.14 13.41 14.76
N ILE A 92 -1.94 13.96 14.57
CA ILE A 92 -0.70 13.43 15.17
C ILE A 92 -0.56 14.11 16.54
N LYS A 93 -0.47 13.33 17.61
CA LYS A 93 -0.40 13.90 18.97
C LYS A 93 0.98 14.48 19.25
N LYS A 94 1.05 15.34 20.25
CA LYS A 94 2.32 15.79 20.82
C LYS A 94 3.22 14.59 21.13
N ASP A 95 4.51 14.75 20.83
CA ASP A 95 5.57 13.75 21.00
C ASP A 95 5.44 12.51 20.08
N GLU A 96 4.46 12.49 19.16
CA GLU A 96 4.34 11.50 18.08
C GLU A 96 4.83 12.07 16.75
N TYR A 97 5.35 11.20 15.88
CA TYR A 97 5.96 11.58 14.60
C TYR A 97 5.27 10.95 13.39
N SER A 98 4.31 10.06 13.59
CA SER A 98 3.63 9.37 12.49
C SER A 98 2.22 8.97 12.87
N LEU A 99 1.38 8.81 11.85
CA LEU A 99 0.02 8.30 11.96
C LEU A 99 -0.30 7.44 10.72
N ASN A 100 -0.86 6.26 10.95
CA ASN A 100 -1.47 5.47 9.89
C ASN A 100 -2.94 5.87 9.75
N VAL A 101 -3.25 6.59 8.68
CA VAL A 101 -4.63 7.05 8.40
C VAL A 101 -5.41 5.92 7.72
N PRO A 102 -6.51 5.42 8.32
CA PRO A 102 -7.30 4.35 7.73
C PRO A 102 -8.18 4.90 6.60
N ILE A 103 -7.95 4.41 5.38
CA ILE A 103 -8.78 4.71 4.21
C ILE A 103 -9.63 3.48 3.89
N THR A 104 -10.94 3.60 4.03
CA THR A 104 -11.85 2.48 3.73
C THR A 104 -12.28 2.52 2.28
N LEU A 105 -11.87 1.51 1.53
CA LEU A 105 -12.25 1.25 0.15
C LEU A 105 -13.44 0.30 0.12
N ASN A 106 -14.38 0.53 -0.78
CA ASN A 106 -15.54 -0.33 -0.99
C ASN A 106 -15.41 -1.12 -2.29
N TYR A 107 -15.84 -2.37 -2.26
CA TYR A 107 -16.04 -3.14 -3.47
C TYR A 107 -17.22 -2.56 -4.26
N SER A 108 -17.06 -2.47 -5.58
CA SER A 108 -18.16 -2.25 -6.51
C SER A 108 -18.02 -3.20 -7.71
N PRO A 109 -19.13 -3.68 -8.31
CA PRO A 109 -19.06 -4.66 -9.40
C PRO A 109 -18.20 -4.23 -10.60
N GLU A 110 -18.07 -2.93 -10.86
CA GLU A 110 -17.23 -2.44 -11.94
C GLU A 110 -15.74 -2.70 -11.71
N LEU A 111 -15.29 -2.85 -10.46
CA LEU A 111 -13.90 -3.19 -10.15
C LEU A 111 -13.49 -4.57 -10.70
N ASP A 112 -14.45 -5.44 -11.04
CA ASP A 112 -14.18 -6.69 -11.79
C ASP A 112 -13.63 -6.40 -13.19
N SER A 113 -13.96 -5.22 -13.73
CA SER A 113 -13.77 -4.79 -15.11
C SER A 113 -12.84 -3.57 -15.31
N LEU A 114 -12.47 -2.86 -14.24
CA LEU A 114 -11.57 -1.72 -14.28
C LEU A 114 -10.81 -1.52 -12.96
N SER A 115 -9.82 -0.62 -12.98
CA SER A 115 -9.16 -0.12 -11.78
C SER A 115 -9.54 1.34 -11.57
N VAL A 116 -9.86 1.73 -10.35
CA VAL A 116 -10.14 3.13 -9.97
C VAL A 116 -8.99 3.71 -9.17
N LYS A 117 -8.75 5.01 -9.31
CA LYS A 117 -7.70 5.74 -8.60
C LYS A 117 -8.32 6.71 -7.60
N LEU A 118 -7.86 6.65 -6.35
CA LEU A 118 -8.12 7.65 -5.33
C LEU A 118 -6.82 8.40 -5.07
N VAL A 119 -6.77 9.68 -5.44
CA VAL A 119 -5.60 10.54 -5.27
C VAL A 119 -5.87 11.47 -4.10
N LEU A 120 -5.07 11.33 -3.04
CA LEU A 120 -5.23 12.05 -1.77
C LEU A 120 -4.12 13.07 -1.58
N GLN A 121 -4.49 14.27 -1.14
CA GLN A 121 -3.58 15.37 -0.82
C GLN A 121 -3.75 15.78 0.64
N LEU A 122 -2.65 16.20 1.27
CA LEU A 122 -2.66 16.77 2.62
C LEU A 122 -3.18 18.21 2.61
N GLU A 123 -3.96 18.60 3.62
CA GLU A 123 -4.32 20.00 3.92
C GLU A 123 -4.16 20.27 5.42
N PRO A 124 -3.76 21.47 5.89
CA PRO A 124 -3.51 22.70 5.14
C PRO A 124 -2.05 22.86 4.66
N ALA A 125 -1.87 23.68 3.61
CA ALA A 125 -0.57 24.06 3.03
C ALA A 125 0.43 24.73 4.03
N ALA A 126 0.00 25.06 5.26
CA ALA A 126 0.88 25.62 6.29
C ALA A 126 1.97 24.63 6.75
N TYR A 127 1.71 23.32 6.66
CA TYR A 127 2.72 22.26 6.89
C TYR A 127 3.49 21.90 5.61
N MET A 128 3.18 22.56 4.49
CA MET A 128 3.89 22.44 3.21
C MET A 128 4.88 23.60 3.04
N SER A 129 5.73 23.84 4.05
CA SER A 129 6.69 24.95 3.98
C SER A 129 7.50 24.87 2.68
N THR A 130 7.63 26.01 2.00
CA THR A 130 8.30 26.19 0.71
C THR A 130 9.71 25.59 0.77
N GLY A 131 9.88 24.42 0.17
CA GLY A 131 11.16 23.71 0.11
C GLY A 131 11.03 22.19 0.16
N ILE A 132 9.93 21.65 0.70
CA ILE A 132 9.71 20.21 0.81
C ILE A 132 8.49 19.80 -0.03
N SER A 133 8.73 19.53 -1.31
CA SER A 133 7.72 19.05 -2.28
C SER A 133 7.61 17.52 -2.33
N TYR A 134 8.39 16.77 -1.55
CA TYR A 134 8.37 15.32 -1.65
C TYR A 134 7.11 14.76 -0.97
N ARG A 135 6.30 14.03 -1.75
CA ARG A 135 5.18 13.18 -1.29
C ARG A 135 4.05 13.89 -0.52
N GLN A 136 3.54 14.99 -1.09
CA GLN A 136 2.28 15.64 -0.65
C GLN A 136 1.01 14.99 -1.22
N GLU A 137 1.20 14.02 -2.12
CA GLU A 137 0.13 13.28 -2.78
C GLU A 137 0.37 11.78 -2.59
N ALA A 138 -0.70 11.03 -2.38
CA ALA A 138 -0.71 9.58 -2.35
C ALA A 138 -1.82 9.06 -3.26
N THR A 139 -1.50 8.09 -4.10
CA THR A 139 -2.47 7.43 -4.98
C THR A 139 -2.78 6.04 -4.46
N ILE A 140 -4.05 5.69 -4.30
CA ILE A 140 -4.53 4.34 -4.04
C ILE A 140 -5.23 3.84 -5.30
N VAL A 141 -4.78 2.72 -5.86
CA VAL A 141 -5.38 2.08 -7.04
C VAL A 141 -6.14 0.85 -6.61
N SER A 142 -7.47 0.87 -6.73
CA SER A 142 -8.35 -0.21 -6.32
C SER A 142 -8.91 -0.96 -7.51
N SER A 143 -8.93 -2.30 -7.45
CA SER A 143 -9.60 -3.16 -8.44
C SER A 143 -10.09 -4.47 -7.81
N ASN A 144 -10.84 -5.28 -8.54
CA ASN A 144 -11.09 -6.68 -8.19
C ASN A 144 -10.39 -7.61 -9.18
N ARG A 145 -9.15 -7.26 -9.50
CA ARG A 145 -8.35 -7.93 -10.52
C ARG A 145 -7.00 -8.33 -9.95
N LEU A 146 -6.47 -9.40 -10.52
CA LEU A 146 -5.05 -9.72 -10.44
C LEU A 146 -4.37 -8.95 -11.57
N PRO A 147 -3.28 -8.21 -11.32
CA PRO A 147 -2.36 -7.94 -12.42
C PRO A 147 -1.93 -9.29 -13.01
N PRO A 148 -1.91 -9.47 -14.35
CA PRO A 148 -1.39 -10.68 -14.94
C PRO A 148 0.06 -10.87 -14.48
N ILE A 149 0.37 -12.08 -14.03
CA ILE A 149 1.71 -12.43 -13.57
C ILE A 149 2.68 -12.38 -14.77
N PRO A 150 3.81 -11.66 -14.67
CA PRO A 150 4.89 -11.77 -15.64
C PRO A 150 5.38 -13.22 -15.76
N TYR A 151 5.60 -13.69 -16.99
CA TYR A 151 6.13 -15.03 -17.29
C TYR A 151 5.24 -16.21 -16.86
N TRP A 152 3.92 -15.98 -16.67
CA TRP A 152 2.99 -17.08 -16.42
C TRP A 152 3.05 -18.11 -17.55
N ASP A 153 2.83 -17.64 -18.77
CA ASP A 153 2.90 -18.44 -19.99
C ASP A 153 4.36 -18.81 -20.28
N GLY A 154 4.84 -19.85 -19.62
CA GLY A 154 6.21 -20.35 -19.74
C GLY A 154 6.72 -20.92 -18.43
N TYR A 155 7.21 -20.05 -17.54
CA TYR A 155 7.87 -20.52 -16.33
C TYR A 155 6.86 -21.09 -15.33
N TYR A 156 5.78 -20.35 -15.06
CA TYR A 156 4.86 -20.72 -13.98
C TYR A 156 3.75 -21.67 -14.40
N SER A 157 3.34 -21.63 -15.66
CA SER A 157 2.42 -22.62 -16.21
C SER A 157 2.96 -24.05 -16.15
N SER A 158 4.28 -24.23 -16.08
CA SER A 158 4.89 -25.55 -15.85
C SER A 158 4.60 -26.14 -14.47
N TYR A 159 4.28 -25.32 -13.46
CA TYR A 159 3.93 -25.75 -12.11
C TYR A 159 2.42 -25.68 -11.86
N PHE A 160 1.74 -24.65 -12.39
CA PHE A 160 0.35 -24.31 -12.06
C PHE A 160 -0.62 -24.43 -13.26
N GLY A 161 -0.15 -24.87 -14.42
CA GLY A 161 -0.95 -25.03 -15.62
C GLY A 161 -1.38 -23.71 -16.27
N PRO A 162 -2.35 -23.73 -17.20
CA PRO A 162 -2.85 -22.52 -17.86
C PRO A 162 -3.35 -21.48 -16.86
N TYR A 163 -3.17 -20.20 -17.17
CA TYR A 163 -3.63 -19.13 -16.31
C TYR A 163 -5.16 -19.07 -16.30
N SER A 164 -5.72 -18.90 -15.11
CA SER A 164 -7.04 -18.27 -14.97
C SER A 164 -7.05 -17.43 -13.71
N ARG A 165 -7.84 -16.36 -13.70
CA ARG A 165 -7.98 -15.48 -12.54
C ARG A 165 -8.52 -16.25 -11.33
N VAL A 166 -9.49 -17.13 -11.55
CA VAL A 166 -10.04 -17.98 -10.46
C VAL A 166 -8.97 -18.91 -9.90
N LYS A 167 -8.17 -19.58 -10.75
CA LYS A 167 -7.08 -20.43 -10.29
C LYS A 167 -6.09 -19.68 -9.42
N HIS A 168 -5.64 -18.52 -9.90
CA HIS A 168 -4.65 -17.72 -9.21
C HIS A 168 -5.16 -17.27 -7.83
N ARG A 169 -6.46 -16.96 -7.66
CA ARG A 169 -7.06 -16.70 -6.33
C ARG A 169 -6.89 -17.87 -5.36
N TYR A 170 -7.24 -19.08 -5.79
CA TYR A 170 -7.13 -20.26 -4.93
C TYR A 170 -5.67 -20.56 -4.57
N ILE A 171 -4.74 -20.36 -5.50
CA ILE A 171 -3.30 -20.49 -5.22
C ILE A 171 -2.90 -19.52 -4.10
N LEU A 172 -3.23 -18.23 -4.20
CA LEU A 172 -2.88 -17.25 -3.17
C LEU A 172 -3.52 -17.57 -1.81
N SER A 173 -4.80 -17.99 -1.82
CA SER A 173 -5.54 -18.41 -0.63
C SER A 173 -4.90 -19.62 0.06
N GLU A 174 -4.53 -20.65 -0.69
CA GLU A 174 -3.95 -21.88 -0.16
C GLU A 174 -2.53 -21.66 0.37
N LEU A 175 -1.74 -20.83 -0.34
CA LEU A 175 -0.43 -20.40 0.10
C LEU A 175 -0.48 -19.49 1.35
N LYS A 176 -1.68 -19.13 1.81
CA LYS A 176 -1.92 -18.18 2.91
C LYS A 176 -1.17 -16.86 2.72
N LEU A 177 -0.94 -16.47 1.46
CA LEU A 177 -0.43 -15.15 1.07
C LEU A 177 -1.62 -14.17 1.14
N ASN A 178 -2.25 -14.16 2.31
CA ASN A 178 -3.37 -13.30 2.67
C ASN A 178 -2.83 -12.20 3.56
N THR A 179 -2.17 -11.24 2.95
CA THR A 179 -1.88 -9.98 3.60
C THR A 179 -2.20 -8.89 2.60
N PHE A 180 -3.35 -8.24 2.78
CA PHE A 180 -3.76 -6.96 2.21
C PHE A 180 -2.74 -6.38 1.21
N VAL A 181 -2.87 -6.83 -0.04
CA VAL A 181 -1.71 -7.08 -0.89
C VAL A 181 -1.18 -5.78 -1.48
N LYS A 182 -0.02 -5.30 -1.01
CA LYS A 182 0.83 -4.38 -1.78
C LYS A 182 1.32 -5.12 -3.03
N PHE A 183 1.64 -4.42 -4.12
CA PHE A 183 2.12 -5.06 -5.37
C PHE A 183 3.25 -6.09 -5.13
N GLU A 184 4.06 -5.86 -4.12
CA GLU A 184 5.19 -6.70 -3.70
C GLU A 184 4.76 -8.04 -3.08
N ASP A 185 3.68 -8.02 -2.31
CA ASP A 185 3.12 -9.20 -1.68
C ASP A 185 2.52 -10.15 -2.74
N TYR A 186 2.10 -9.61 -3.90
CA TYR A 186 1.70 -10.42 -5.07
C TYR A 186 2.85 -11.23 -5.65
N MET A 187 4.10 -10.94 -5.30
CA MET A 187 5.28 -11.68 -5.75
C MET A 187 5.87 -12.58 -4.67
N GLU A 188 5.23 -12.81 -3.52
CA GLU A 188 5.78 -13.71 -2.49
C GLU A 188 5.97 -15.15 -3.00
N TRP A 189 5.06 -15.62 -3.84
CA TRP A 189 5.19 -16.92 -4.50
C TRP A 189 6.40 -16.96 -5.48
N SER A 190 6.89 -15.81 -5.95
CA SER A 190 8.14 -15.73 -6.74
C SER A 190 9.37 -16.05 -5.89
N ASN A 191 9.32 -15.76 -4.58
CA ASN A 191 10.36 -16.10 -3.60
C ASN A 191 10.42 -17.61 -3.28
N LEU A 192 9.39 -18.39 -3.63
CA LEU A 192 9.41 -19.84 -3.45
C LEU A 192 10.51 -20.46 -4.30
N ASN A 193 11.25 -21.42 -3.73
CA ASN A 193 12.19 -22.20 -4.52
C ASN A 193 11.46 -23.19 -5.45
N ARG A 194 12.20 -23.79 -6.40
CA ARG A 194 11.63 -24.72 -7.39
C ARG A 194 10.87 -25.89 -6.77
N THR A 195 11.37 -26.45 -5.68
CA THR A 195 10.76 -27.59 -4.98
C THR A 195 9.42 -27.18 -4.36
N GLN A 196 9.38 -26.02 -3.71
CA GLN A 196 8.16 -25.46 -3.13
C GLN A 196 7.11 -25.18 -4.22
N LYS A 197 7.50 -24.54 -5.33
CA LYS A 197 6.61 -24.29 -6.47
C LYS A 197 6.01 -25.59 -7.03
N THR A 198 6.82 -26.64 -7.13
CA THR A 198 6.35 -27.96 -7.59
C THR A 198 5.36 -28.58 -6.59
N ALA A 199 5.68 -28.58 -5.31
CA ALA A 199 4.82 -29.15 -4.27
C ALA A 199 3.46 -28.44 -4.21
N TYR A 200 3.46 -27.11 -4.22
CA TYR A 200 2.21 -26.34 -4.25
C TYR A 200 1.45 -26.51 -5.56
N GLY A 201 2.15 -26.61 -6.69
CA GLY A 201 1.54 -26.98 -7.96
C GLY A 201 0.78 -28.30 -7.85
N MET A 202 1.38 -29.32 -7.22
CA MET A 202 0.78 -30.66 -7.08
C MET A 202 -0.44 -30.64 -6.16
N GLN A 203 -0.33 -29.92 -5.05
CA GLN A 203 -1.44 -29.72 -4.13
C GLN A 203 -2.63 -29.05 -4.83
N MET A 204 -2.37 -27.98 -5.60
CA MET A 204 -3.42 -27.27 -6.33
C MET A 204 -4.01 -28.13 -7.45
N ASN A 205 -3.19 -28.92 -8.15
CA ASN A 205 -3.66 -29.86 -9.16
C ASN A 205 -4.67 -30.86 -8.57
N ASN A 206 -4.36 -31.44 -7.39
CA ASN A 206 -5.28 -32.34 -6.70
C ASN A 206 -6.54 -31.61 -6.24
N PHE A 207 -6.41 -30.41 -5.69
CA PHE A 207 -7.55 -29.60 -5.27
C PHE A 207 -8.55 -29.35 -6.42
N PHE A 208 -8.08 -28.96 -7.60
CA PHE A 208 -8.95 -28.77 -8.78
C PHE A 208 -9.44 -30.08 -9.41
N ALA A 209 -8.76 -31.20 -9.19
CA ALA A 209 -9.26 -32.51 -9.59
C ALA A 209 -10.45 -32.95 -8.72
N GLU A 210 -10.38 -32.66 -7.42
CA GLU A 210 -11.37 -33.04 -6.42
C GLU A 210 -12.57 -32.08 -6.34
N ASN A 211 -12.42 -30.86 -6.84
CA ASN A 211 -13.43 -29.80 -6.77
C ASN A 211 -13.82 -29.29 -8.17
N GLU A 212 -15.12 -29.27 -8.47
CA GLU A 212 -15.64 -28.71 -9.72
C GLU A 212 -15.64 -27.17 -9.65
N ILE A 213 -14.53 -26.57 -10.06
CA ILE A 213 -14.34 -25.12 -10.07
C ILE A 213 -14.25 -24.62 -11.51
N TYR A 214 -14.96 -23.51 -11.77
CA TYR A 214 -15.02 -22.87 -13.07
C TYR A 214 -14.24 -21.55 -13.06
N ASP A 215 -13.62 -21.22 -14.18
CA ASP A 215 -12.91 -19.96 -14.37
C ASP A 215 -13.85 -18.78 -14.64
N GLU A 216 -13.26 -17.60 -14.82
CA GLU A 216 -13.97 -16.36 -15.13
C GLU A 216 -14.76 -16.36 -16.45
N HIS A 217 -14.57 -17.39 -17.29
CA HIS A 217 -15.26 -17.59 -18.56
C HIS A 217 -16.27 -18.74 -18.50
N GLY A 218 -16.46 -19.36 -17.33
CA GLY A 218 -17.36 -20.50 -17.14
C GLY A 218 -16.77 -21.82 -17.66
N GLN A 219 -15.47 -21.90 -17.92
CA GLN A 219 -14.78 -23.13 -18.29
C GLN A 219 -14.29 -23.86 -17.05
N ARG A 220 -14.42 -25.19 -17.01
CA ARG A 220 -13.92 -25.99 -15.89
C ARG A 220 -12.39 -25.89 -15.85
N ILE A 221 -11.84 -25.65 -14.66
CA ILE A 221 -10.40 -25.67 -14.43
C ILE A 221 -9.99 -27.15 -14.33
N GLU A 222 -9.42 -27.68 -15.41
CA GLU A 222 -8.95 -29.05 -15.45
C GLU A 222 -7.58 -29.20 -14.76
N PRO A 223 -7.29 -30.38 -14.18
CA PRO A 223 -5.94 -30.76 -13.75
C PRO A 223 -4.96 -30.66 -14.93
N TRP A 224 -3.73 -30.25 -14.64
CA TRP A 224 -2.71 -29.96 -15.66
C TRP A 224 -1.43 -30.79 -15.52
N MET A 225 -1.28 -31.52 -14.42
CA MET A 225 -0.21 -32.50 -14.27
C MET A 225 -0.76 -33.90 -14.51
N ASN A 226 -0.16 -34.57 -15.50
CA ASN A 226 -0.38 -35.98 -15.79
C ASN A 226 0.45 -36.86 -14.85
#